data_AF-A0A925ZAD6-F1
#
_entry.id   AF-A0A925ZAD6-F1
#
_cell.length_a   1.000
_cell.length_b   1.000
_cell.length_c   1.000
_cell.angle_alpha   90.00
_cell.angle_beta   90.00
_cell.angle_gamma   90.00
#
_symmetry.space_group_name_H-M   'P 1'
#
loop_
_entity.id
_entity.type
_entity.pdbx_description
1 polymer ?
#
loop_
_entity_poly.entity_id
_entity_poly.type
_entity_poly.pdbx_seq_one_letter_code
_entity_poly.pdbx_strand_id
1 'polypeptide(L)'
;VLARHRRLAEAVHAAVARWSEAGALSFFGQVPATRSVSVTTIAVAPGIDAEAMRTVARERFEVAIAGGLGPLAGRVFRIGHLGDINAAMVLGALAGIEAAMTVQGVPFGRGGVDQAVASLADG
;
A
#
# COMPACT_ATOMS: atom_id res chain seq x y z
N VAL A 1 -4.48 21.84 -2.01
CA VAL A 1 -4.68 20.57 -2.77
C VAL A 1 -3.41 19.73 -2.86
N LEU A 2 -2.29 20.21 -3.43
CA LEU A 2 -1.06 19.39 -3.56
C LEU A 2 -0.47 18.94 -2.22
N ALA A 3 -0.45 19.82 -1.21
CA ALA A 3 0.04 19.51 0.13
C ALA A 3 -0.72 18.35 0.81
N ARG A 4 -2.05 18.29 0.64
CA ARG A 4 -2.89 17.18 1.15
C ARG A 4 -2.43 15.85 0.56
N HIS A 5 -2.30 15.78 -0.76
CA HIS A 5 -1.91 14.54 -1.44
C HIS A 5 -0.50 14.10 -1.06
N ARG A 6 0.44 15.04 -0.91
CA ARG A 6 1.78 14.73 -0.42
C ARG A 6 1.74 14.10 0.98
N ARG A 7 0.99 14.69 1.92
CA ARG A 7 0.82 14.16 3.29
C ARG A 7 0.21 12.75 3.29
N LEU A 8 -0.81 12.52 2.45
CA LEU A 8 -1.42 11.20 2.33
C LEU A 8 -0.47 10.16 1.69
N ALA A 9 0.30 10.57 0.68
CA ALA A 9 1.30 9.71 0.06
C ALA A 9 2.43 9.35 1.04
N GLU A 10 2.87 10.29 1.87
CA GLU A 10 3.86 10.04 2.93
C GLU A 10 3.35 9.00 3.94
N ALA A 11 2.09 9.08 4.36
CA ALA A 11 1.48 8.08 5.23
C ALA A 11 1.46 6.69 4.59
N VAL A 12 1.07 6.59 3.30
CA VAL A 12 1.12 5.33 2.56
C VAL A 12 2.56 4.81 2.44
N HIS A 13 3.52 5.69 2.18
CA HIS A 13 4.94 5.32 2.10
C HIS A 13 5.47 4.83 3.46
N ALA A 14 5.07 5.43 4.58
CA ALA A 14 5.45 4.97 5.91
C ALA A 14 4.95 3.53 6.16
N ALA A 15 3.69 3.24 5.83
CA ALA A 15 3.14 1.90 5.93
C ALA A 15 3.87 0.89 5.04
N VAL A 16 4.08 1.22 3.76
CA VAL A 16 4.75 0.32 2.81
C VAL A 16 6.20 0.07 3.19
N ALA A 17 6.90 1.07 3.72
CA ALA A 17 8.27 0.89 4.22
C ALA A 17 8.32 -0.15 5.32
N ARG A 18 7.40 -0.05 6.29
CA ARG A 18 7.28 -1.03 7.36
C ARG A 18 6.93 -2.42 6.85
N TRP A 19 5.95 -2.53 5.95
CA TRP A 19 5.58 -3.82 5.36
C TRP A 19 6.76 -4.51 4.66
N SER A 20 7.61 -3.72 4.00
CA SER A 20 8.77 -4.20 3.24
C SER A 20 9.87 -4.82 4.11
N GLU A 21 9.88 -4.58 5.42
CA GLU A 21 10.90 -5.13 6.35
C GLU A 21 10.90 -6.67 6.39
N ALA A 22 9.78 -7.32 6.05
CA ALA A 22 9.71 -8.79 5.98
C ALA A 22 10.19 -9.38 4.64
N GLY A 23 10.65 -8.55 3.69
CA GLY A 23 11.29 -8.99 2.43
C GLY A 23 10.36 -9.50 1.32
N ALA A 24 9.08 -9.72 1.62
CA ALA A 24 8.08 -10.15 0.64
C ALA A 24 7.54 -9.01 -0.25
N LEU A 25 7.72 -7.76 0.19
CA LEU A 25 7.19 -6.56 -0.43
C LEU A 25 8.30 -5.55 -0.60
N SER A 26 8.23 -4.75 -1.67
CA SER A 26 9.13 -3.61 -1.85
C SER A 26 8.46 -2.52 -2.67
N PHE A 27 8.91 -1.28 -2.50
CA PHE A 27 8.55 -0.21 -3.43
C PHE A 27 9.03 -0.59 -4.83
N PHE A 28 8.18 -0.40 -5.85
CA PHE A 28 8.64 -0.54 -7.23
C PHE A 28 9.56 0.63 -7.64
N GLY A 29 9.20 1.85 -7.24
CA GLY A 29 10.04 3.04 -7.38
C GLY A 29 11.16 3.05 -6.33
N GLN A 30 12.36 2.62 -6.74
CA GLN A 30 13.50 2.44 -5.84
C GLN A 30 14.00 3.76 -5.24
N VAL A 31 14.06 4.82 -6.05
CA VAL A 31 14.56 6.13 -5.61
C VAL A 31 13.45 6.85 -4.83
N PRO A 32 13.59 7.12 -3.51
CA PRO A 32 12.51 7.68 -2.70
C PRO A 32 11.99 9.02 -3.23
N ALA A 33 12.89 9.89 -3.71
CA ALA A 33 12.54 11.21 -4.23
C ALA A 33 11.70 11.17 -5.52
N THR A 34 11.63 10.03 -6.22
CA THR A 34 10.86 9.87 -7.47
C THR A 34 9.53 9.17 -7.24
N ARG A 35 9.18 8.81 -5.99
CA ARG A 35 7.91 8.14 -5.70
C ARG A 35 6.74 9.10 -5.90
N SER A 36 5.70 8.59 -6.55
CA SER A 36 4.53 9.41 -6.92
C SER A 36 3.72 9.84 -5.70
N VAL A 37 3.18 11.06 -5.76
CA VAL A 37 2.24 11.62 -4.78
C VAL A 37 0.78 11.23 -5.03
N SER A 38 0.51 10.44 -6.08
CA SER A 38 -0.86 10.02 -6.46
C SER A 38 -1.10 8.52 -6.40
N VAL A 39 -0.04 7.71 -6.53
CA VAL A 39 -0.14 6.25 -6.49
C VAL A 39 1.19 5.64 -6.03
N THR A 40 1.13 4.67 -5.14
CA THR A 40 2.29 3.86 -4.75
C THR A 40 2.18 2.49 -5.37
N THR A 41 3.20 2.07 -6.13
CA THR A 41 3.31 0.73 -6.70
C THR A 41 4.21 -0.13 -5.82
N ILE A 42 3.72 -1.30 -5.41
CA ILE A 42 4.40 -2.24 -4.52
C ILE A 42 4.63 -3.54 -5.29
N ALA A 43 5.89 -3.97 -5.37
CA ALA A 43 6.27 -5.26 -5.92
C ALA A 43 6.12 -6.35 -4.86
N VAL A 44 5.68 -7.53 -5.29
CA VAL A 44 5.60 -8.73 -4.45
C VAL A 44 6.71 -9.71 -4.83
N ALA A 45 7.23 -10.43 -3.85
CA ALA A 45 8.23 -11.46 -4.09
C ALA A 45 7.65 -12.64 -4.92
N PRO A 46 8.50 -13.38 -5.65
CA PRO A 46 8.07 -14.58 -6.36
C PRO A 46 7.34 -15.57 -5.45
N GLY A 47 6.28 -16.20 -5.96
CA GLY A 47 5.46 -17.16 -5.21
C GLY A 47 4.32 -16.53 -4.40
N ILE A 48 4.22 -15.19 -4.35
CA ILE A 48 3.09 -14.49 -3.73
C ILE A 48 2.07 -14.13 -4.81
N ASP A 49 0.82 -14.56 -4.61
CA ASP A 49 -0.28 -14.22 -5.49
C ASP A 49 -0.88 -12.86 -5.13
N ALA A 50 -0.45 -11.83 -5.86
CA ALA A 50 -0.98 -10.47 -5.72
C ALA A 50 -2.47 -10.38 -6.09
N GLU A 51 -2.97 -11.21 -7.01
CA GLU A 51 -4.37 -11.14 -7.45
C GLU A 51 -5.32 -11.73 -6.41
N ALA A 52 -4.93 -12.84 -5.79
CA ALA A 52 -5.68 -13.42 -4.68
C ALA A 52 -5.74 -12.44 -3.50
N MET A 53 -4.63 -11.76 -3.17
CA MET A 53 -4.63 -10.70 -2.15
C MET A 53 -5.56 -9.53 -2.51
N ARG A 54 -5.55 -9.06 -3.76
CA ARG A 54 -6.48 -8.01 -4.24
C ARG A 54 -7.95 -8.45 -4.14
N THR A 55 -8.22 -9.71 -4.43
CA THR A 55 -9.56 -10.30 -4.35
C THR A 55 -10.04 -10.34 -2.90
N VAL A 56 -9.20 -10.81 -1.98
CA VAL A 56 -9.50 -10.78 -0.54
C VAL A 56 -9.73 -9.37 -0.02
N ALA A 57 -8.87 -8.41 -0.39
CA ALA A 57 -9.03 -7.02 0.03
C ALA A 57 -10.39 -6.44 -0.41
N ARG A 58 -10.79 -6.70 -1.65
CA ARG A 58 -12.08 -6.26 -2.20
C ARG A 58 -13.25 -6.95 -1.52
N GLU A 59 -13.25 -8.28 -1.48
CA GLU A 59 -14.45 -9.07 -1.13
C GLU A 59 -14.67 -9.22 0.36
N ARG A 60 -13.62 -9.11 1.19
CA ARG A 60 -13.74 -9.27 2.65
C ARG A 60 -13.60 -7.98 3.42
N PHE A 61 -12.95 -6.97 2.84
CA PHE A 61 -12.61 -5.74 3.54
C PHE A 61 -13.05 -4.48 2.81
N GLU A 62 -13.78 -4.60 1.69
CA GLU A 62 -14.28 -3.47 0.90
C GLU A 62 -13.16 -2.51 0.43
N VAL A 63 -11.93 -3.02 0.27
CA VAL A 63 -10.77 -2.24 -0.17
C VAL A 63 -10.37 -2.66 -1.59
N ALA A 64 -10.63 -1.76 -2.54
CA ALA A 64 -10.19 -1.93 -3.92
C ALA A 64 -8.75 -1.41 -4.13
N ILE A 65 -7.82 -2.31 -4.42
CA ILE A 65 -6.47 -2.00 -4.90
C ILE A 65 -6.26 -2.47 -6.33
N ALA A 66 -5.46 -1.72 -7.09
CA ALA A 66 -5.24 -2.01 -8.50
C ALA A 66 -4.05 -2.97 -8.70
N GLY A 67 -4.10 -3.81 -9.73
CA GLY A 67 -3.01 -4.71 -10.09
C GLY A 67 -1.96 -4.02 -10.98
N GLY A 68 -0.91 -4.76 -11.29
CA GLY A 68 0.02 -4.43 -12.36
C GLY A 68 -0.60 -4.51 -13.75
N LEU A 69 -0.03 -3.75 -14.69
CA LEU A 69 -0.45 -3.75 -16.09
C LEU A 69 0.68 -4.30 -16.96
N GLY A 70 0.32 -4.98 -18.05
CA GLY A 70 1.27 -5.50 -19.03
C GLY A 70 2.36 -6.37 -18.37
N PRO A 71 3.66 -6.05 -18.52
CA PRO A 71 4.77 -6.82 -17.93
C PRO A 71 4.73 -6.95 -16.41
N LEU A 72 3.95 -6.12 -15.71
CA LEU A 72 3.81 -6.12 -14.26
C LEU A 72 2.59 -6.90 -13.75
N ALA A 73 1.76 -7.44 -14.65
CA ALA A 73 0.59 -8.23 -14.26
C ALA A 73 0.99 -9.39 -13.32
N GLY A 74 0.26 -9.55 -12.21
CA GLY A 74 0.54 -10.54 -11.16
C GLY A 74 1.78 -10.29 -10.30
N ARG A 75 2.60 -9.28 -10.60
CA ARG A 75 3.89 -9.01 -9.91
C ARG A 75 3.87 -7.80 -8.99
N VAL A 76 2.86 -6.95 -9.13
CA VAL A 76 2.71 -5.72 -8.33
C VAL A 76 1.24 -5.49 -8.00
N PHE A 77 1.00 -4.72 -6.95
CA PHE A 77 -0.26 -4.03 -6.72
C PHE A 77 -0.02 -2.54 -6.49
N ARG A 78 -1.08 -1.74 -6.54
CA ARG A 78 -1.03 -0.28 -6.51
C ARG A 78 -2.07 0.27 -5.54
N ILE A 79 -1.64 1.20 -4.71
CA ILE A 79 -2.47 1.96 -3.78
C ILE A 79 -2.63 3.36 -4.36
N GLY A 80 -3.85 3.70 -4.77
CA GLY A 80 -4.20 5.06 -5.22
C GLY A 80 -4.47 5.96 -4.02
N HIS A 81 -3.89 7.16 -4.02
CA HIS A 81 -4.05 8.15 -2.96
C HIS A 81 -4.20 9.57 -3.52
N LEU A 82 -4.92 9.68 -4.65
CA LEU A 82 -5.28 10.93 -5.32
C LEU A 82 -6.80 11.12 -5.36
N GLY A 83 -7.23 12.37 -5.38
CA GLY A 83 -8.64 12.73 -5.57
C GLY A 83 -9.27 13.19 -4.26
N ASP A 84 -10.59 13.07 -4.15
CA ASP A 84 -11.28 13.47 -2.93
C ASP A 84 -11.23 12.37 -1.86
N ILE A 85 -10.08 12.32 -1.19
CA ILE A 85 -9.80 11.38 -0.12
C ILE A 85 -9.25 12.11 1.10
N ASN A 86 -9.37 11.48 2.26
CA ASN A 86 -8.87 11.98 3.53
C ASN A 86 -8.02 10.93 4.27
N ALA A 87 -7.43 11.35 5.40
CA ALA A 87 -6.55 10.50 6.20
C ALA A 87 -7.27 9.23 6.72
N ALA A 88 -8.51 9.33 7.17
CA ALA A 88 -9.26 8.19 7.69
C ALA A 88 -9.52 7.13 6.60
N MET A 89 -9.85 7.57 5.37
CA MET A 89 -10.00 6.67 4.22
C MET A 89 -8.70 5.94 3.89
N VAL A 90 -7.56 6.65 3.91
CA VAL A 90 -6.24 6.05 3.69
C VAL A 90 -5.91 5.03 4.78
N LEU A 91 -6.11 5.37 6.05
CA LEU A 91 -5.85 4.47 7.17
C LEU A 91 -6.74 3.21 7.10
N GLY A 92 -8.02 3.36 6.78
CA GLY A 92 -8.93 2.24 6.55
C GLY A 92 -8.48 1.33 5.41
N ALA A 93 -8.04 1.91 4.29
CA ALA A 93 -7.50 1.14 3.16
C ALA A 93 -6.23 0.36 3.55
N LEU A 94 -5.28 1.00 4.26
CA LEU A 94 -4.06 0.36 4.73
C LEU A 94 -4.38 -0.81 5.69
N ALA A 95 -5.32 -0.62 6.62
CA ALA A 95 -5.76 -1.68 7.53
C ALA A 95 -6.40 -2.86 6.79
N GLY A 96 -7.26 -2.59 5.80
CA GLY A 96 -7.87 -3.63 4.96
C GLY A 96 -6.83 -4.39 4.12
N ILE A 97 -5.77 -3.72 3.67
CA ILE A 97 -4.64 -4.38 2.98
C ILE A 97 -3.85 -5.27 3.94
N GLU A 98 -3.53 -4.80 5.16
CA GLU A 98 -2.88 -5.65 6.17
C GLU A 98 -3.72 -6.88 6.55
N ALA A 99 -5.03 -6.71 6.64
CA ALA A 99 -5.95 -7.81 6.89
C ALA A 99 -5.96 -8.81 5.72
N ALA A 100 -5.98 -8.33 4.48
CA ALA A 100 -5.90 -9.18 3.29
C ALA A 100 -4.56 -9.94 3.19
N MET A 101 -3.44 -9.27 3.45
CA MET A 101 -2.12 -9.91 3.53
C MET A 101 -2.10 -11.00 4.61
N THR A 102 -2.72 -10.73 5.78
CA THR A 102 -2.82 -11.70 6.88
C THR A 102 -3.61 -12.94 6.48
N VAL A 103 -4.77 -12.75 5.83
CA VAL A 103 -5.60 -13.86 5.34
C VAL A 103 -4.86 -14.72 4.31
N GLN A 104 -4.12 -14.08 3.40
CA GLN A 104 -3.37 -14.76 2.34
C GLN A 104 -2.04 -15.36 2.82
N GLY A 105 -1.65 -15.15 4.08
CA GLY A 105 -0.36 -15.60 4.61
C GLY A 105 0.83 -14.90 3.96
N VAL A 106 0.64 -13.70 3.40
CA VAL A 106 1.74 -12.89 2.86
C VAL A 106 2.61 -12.43 4.04
N PRO A 107 3.92 -12.67 4.05
CA PRO A 107 4.80 -12.11 5.07
C PRO A 107 4.88 -10.59 4.90
N PHE A 108 4.68 -9.81 5.97
CA PHE A 108 4.90 -8.36 5.95
C PHE A 108 5.30 -7.89 7.33
N GLY A 109 6.08 -6.80 7.40
CA GLY A 109 6.39 -6.15 8.68
C GLY A 109 5.12 -5.59 9.33
N ARG A 110 4.84 -5.95 10.58
CA ARG A 110 3.59 -5.59 11.28
C ARG A 110 3.60 -4.15 11.77
N GLY A 111 2.44 -3.50 11.81
CA GLY A 111 2.30 -2.12 12.30
C GLY A 111 2.59 -1.07 11.24
N GLY A 112 2.32 -1.36 9.97
CA GLY A 112 2.43 -0.35 8.92
C GLY A 112 1.35 0.73 9.07
N VAL A 113 0.15 0.36 9.51
CA VAL A 113 -0.89 1.34 9.89
C VAL A 113 -0.39 2.26 11.01
N ASP A 114 0.31 1.74 12.01
CA ASP A 114 0.87 2.57 13.10
C ASP A 114 1.89 3.58 12.55
N GLN A 115 2.73 3.18 11.60
CA GLN A 115 3.68 4.08 10.94
C GLN A 115 2.97 5.15 10.09
N ALA A 116 1.87 4.80 9.43
CA ALA A 116 1.05 5.78 8.72
C ALA A 116 0.39 6.78 9.68
N VAL A 117 -0.09 6.32 10.84
CA VAL A 117 -0.65 7.18 11.89
C VAL A 117 0.42 8.15 12.42
N ALA A 118 1.62 7.66 12.75
CA ALA A 118 2.73 8.52 13.19
C ALA A 118 3.07 9.58 12.14
N SER A 119 3.24 9.17 10.88
CA SER A 119 3.49 10.09 9.76
C SER A 119 2.39 11.15 9.58
N LEU A 120 1.13 10.81 9.88
CA LEU A 120 0.02 11.76 9.81
C LEU A 120 -0.06 12.65 11.05
N ALA A 121 0.44 12.22 12.21
CA ALA A 121 0.38 12.97 13.46
C ALA A 121 1.51 13.99 13.61
N ASP A 122 2.67 13.73 12.99
CA ASP A 122 3.88 14.57 13.09
C ASP A 122 3.80 15.89 12.28
N GLY A 123 2.64 16.29 11.75
CA GLY A 123 2.50 17.52 10.95
C GLY A 123 1.11 18.13 10.83
#